data_AF-A0A0W0EWB9-F1
#
_entry.id   AF-A0A0W0EWB9-F1
#
_cell.length_a   1.000
_cell.length_b   1.000
_cell.length_c   1.000
_cell.angle_alpha   90.00
_cell.angle_beta   90.00
_cell.angle_gamma   90.00
#
_symmetry.space_group_name_H-M   'P 1'
#
loop_
_entity.id
_entity.type
_entity.pdbx_description
1 polymer ?
#
loop_
_entity_poly.entity_id
_entity_poly.type
_entity_poly.pdbx_seq_one_letter_code
_entity_poly.pdbx_strand_id
1 'polypeptide(L)'
;MTGGNSDHSEDQKKLFKLLKAYKEKVGYEQQGESTLLDMTLEEALPLLMEIYWDAVDKAGGFTAWLGLTHNEQKLQNDNAYLEFCKRLGKERFNLLSEKERAASKLFLWVGCGMHKEMNAFKGAVQSMEEWWKENEREKPPCKLMNRDNRAAAESGSSEAATQAVAVSKGGAIKLTELAGAVFHHKDKKKGQQDTVKYFAQHVLGMPIVFPDTSNIQYHCHGDASSELLVNYDFYFMLLEMVRDKKGAGTFTNLELNMYTGLQDTPTIEELCAISLYSQSVTHPYLRTIQGPEGNKTNAPDLGPLHNRLI
;
A
#
# COMPACT_ATOMS: atom_id res chain seq x y z
N MET A 1 -23.82 0.29 1.07
CA MET A 1 -22.35 0.45 0.86
C MET A 1 -22.05 1.93 0.59
N THR A 2 -21.14 2.54 1.35
CA THR A 2 -20.81 3.99 1.23
C THR A 2 -19.41 4.22 0.67
N GLY A 3 -18.66 3.15 0.42
CA GLY A 3 -17.30 3.22 -0.10
C GLY A 3 -16.47 2.01 0.31
N GLY A 4 -15.16 2.15 0.21
CA GLY A 4 -14.17 1.16 0.63
C GLY A 4 -12.72 1.65 0.47
N ASN A 5 -11.80 0.81 0.89
CA ASN A 5 -10.36 1.04 0.88
C ASN A 5 -9.64 -0.11 0.17
N SER A 6 -8.66 0.21 -0.67
CA SER A 6 -7.79 -0.74 -1.36
C SER A 6 -6.48 -0.04 -1.73
N ASP A 7 -5.50 -0.78 -2.23
CA ASP A 7 -4.37 -0.17 -2.91
C ASP A 7 -4.81 0.57 -4.20
N HIS A 8 -3.85 1.24 -4.86
CA HIS A 8 -4.07 2.05 -6.05
C HIS A 8 -3.81 1.30 -7.38
N SER A 9 -3.84 -0.03 -7.38
CA SER A 9 -3.67 -0.79 -8.62
C SER A 9 -4.79 -0.50 -9.62
N GLU A 10 -4.53 -0.73 -10.91
CA GLU A 10 -5.52 -0.46 -11.97
C GLU A 10 -6.74 -1.38 -11.89
N ASP A 11 -6.58 -2.62 -11.42
CA ASP A 11 -7.70 -3.53 -11.18
C ASP A 11 -8.58 -3.04 -10.03
N GLN A 12 -8.01 -2.53 -8.94
CA GLN A 12 -8.78 -1.94 -7.85
C GLN A 12 -9.50 -0.67 -8.30
N LYS A 13 -8.84 0.23 -9.05
CA LYS A 13 -9.50 1.40 -9.68
C LYS A 13 -10.72 0.99 -10.50
N LYS A 14 -10.58 -0.05 -11.34
CA LYS A 14 -11.66 -0.58 -12.17
C LYS A 14 -12.79 -1.14 -11.31
N LEU A 15 -12.46 -1.92 -10.28
CA LEU A 15 -13.44 -2.48 -9.34
C LEU A 15 -14.27 -1.39 -8.67
N PHE A 16 -13.65 -0.35 -8.12
CA PHE A 16 -14.38 0.73 -7.44
C PHE A 16 -15.27 1.53 -8.40
N LYS A 17 -14.87 1.71 -9.67
CA LYS A 17 -15.75 2.29 -10.70
C LYS A 17 -16.98 1.42 -10.96
N LEU A 18 -16.79 0.10 -11.06
CA LEU A 18 -17.89 -0.86 -11.23
C LEU A 18 -18.82 -0.89 -10.02
N LEU A 19 -18.27 -0.91 -8.80
CA LEU A 19 -19.05 -0.87 -7.56
C LEU A 19 -19.87 0.42 -7.43
N LYS A 20 -19.31 1.56 -7.82
CA LYS A 20 -20.04 2.84 -7.84
C LYS A 20 -21.23 2.80 -8.79
N ALA A 21 -21.03 2.31 -10.02
CA ALA A 21 -22.11 2.17 -10.99
C ALA A 21 -23.17 1.15 -10.53
N TYR A 22 -22.72 0.04 -9.95
CA TYR A 22 -23.60 -0.97 -9.38
C TYR A 22 -24.44 -0.44 -8.23
N LYS A 23 -23.83 0.34 -7.31
CA LYS A 23 -24.54 1.01 -6.21
C LYS A 23 -25.66 1.90 -6.74
N GLU A 24 -25.42 2.68 -7.78
CA GLU A 24 -26.46 3.55 -8.36
C GLU A 24 -27.62 2.73 -8.92
N LYS A 25 -27.32 1.66 -9.67
CA LYS A 25 -28.35 0.76 -10.22
C LYS A 25 -29.21 0.14 -9.10
N VAL A 26 -28.58 -0.50 -8.12
CA VAL A 26 -29.28 -1.18 -7.02
C VAL A 26 -29.98 -0.19 -6.10
N GLY A 27 -29.44 1.02 -5.95
CA GLY A 27 -30.06 2.08 -5.16
C GLY A 27 -31.43 2.48 -5.69
N TYR A 28 -31.58 2.58 -7.02
CA TYR A 28 -32.90 2.83 -7.63
C TYR A 28 -33.85 1.64 -7.45
N GLU A 29 -33.37 0.41 -7.63
CA GLU A 29 -34.18 -0.81 -7.43
C GLU A 29 -34.72 -0.88 -5.98
N GLN A 30 -33.85 -0.73 -4.98
CA GLN A 30 -34.21 -0.74 -3.56
C GLN A 30 -35.18 0.39 -3.20
N GLN A 31 -34.98 1.59 -3.75
CA GLN A 31 -35.87 2.70 -3.48
C GLN A 31 -37.26 2.50 -4.09
N GLY A 32 -37.34 1.91 -5.29
CA GLY A 32 -38.62 1.55 -5.91
C GLY A 32 -39.37 0.48 -5.12
N GLU A 33 -38.66 -0.57 -4.69
CA GLU A 33 -39.22 -1.63 -3.85
C GLU A 33 -39.74 -1.08 -2.52
N SER A 34 -38.95 -0.26 -1.82
CA SER A 34 -39.40 0.41 -0.59
C SER A 34 -40.62 1.30 -0.84
N THR A 35 -40.63 2.04 -1.95
CA THR A 35 -41.78 2.91 -2.29
C THR A 35 -43.03 2.09 -2.52
N LEU A 36 -42.94 0.95 -3.22
CA LEU A 36 -44.06 0.04 -3.46
C LEU A 36 -44.57 -0.60 -2.16
N LEU A 37 -43.67 -0.97 -1.24
CA LEU A 37 -44.02 -1.53 0.06
C LEU A 37 -44.71 -0.51 0.98
N ASP A 38 -44.41 0.77 0.82
CA ASP A 38 -45.03 1.86 1.58
C ASP A 38 -46.40 2.28 1.01
N MET A 39 -46.79 1.81 -0.18
CA MET A 39 -48.09 2.09 -0.79
C MET A 39 -49.21 1.29 -0.13
N THR A 40 -50.42 1.84 -0.16
CA THR A 40 -51.63 1.09 0.15
C THR A 40 -51.93 0.05 -0.93
N LEU A 41 -52.77 -0.95 -0.62
CA LEU A 41 -53.15 -1.98 -1.58
C LEU A 41 -53.84 -1.39 -2.80
N GLU A 42 -54.67 -0.37 -2.60
CA GLU A 42 -55.40 0.35 -3.66
C GLU A 42 -54.46 1.09 -4.62
N GLU A 43 -53.34 1.61 -4.12
CA GLU A 43 -52.31 2.29 -4.92
C GLU A 43 -51.38 1.30 -5.63
N ALA A 44 -51.03 0.19 -4.97
CA ALA A 44 -50.09 -0.79 -5.50
C ALA A 44 -50.71 -1.72 -6.56
N LEU A 45 -52.00 -2.07 -6.44
CA LEU A 45 -52.65 -3.06 -7.31
C LEU A 45 -52.62 -2.68 -8.81
N PRO A 46 -52.93 -1.43 -9.23
CA PRO A 46 -52.83 -1.03 -10.63
C PRO A 46 -51.40 -1.15 -11.18
N LEU A 47 -50.40 -0.84 -10.35
CA LEU A 47 -48.99 -0.91 -10.72
C LEU A 47 -48.51 -2.36 -10.88
N LEU A 48 -48.92 -3.25 -9.97
CA LEU A 48 -48.63 -4.68 -10.09
C LEU A 48 -49.27 -5.29 -11.35
N MET A 49 -50.46 -4.84 -11.72
CA MET A 49 -51.09 -5.23 -12.99
C MET A 49 -50.32 -4.73 -14.20
N GLU A 50 -49.80 -3.50 -14.17
CA GLU A 50 -48.93 -2.97 -15.23
C GLU A 50 -47.66 -3.81 -15.39
N ILE A 51 -47.01 -4.19 -14.30
CA ILE A 51 -45.81 -5.07 -14.31
C ILE A 51 -46.13 -6.41 -14.97
N TYR A 52 -47.26 -7.02 -14.61
CA TYR A 52 -47.68 -8.30 -15.18
C TYR A 52 -47.91 -8.18 -16.69
N TRP A 53 -48.62 -7.14 -17.14
CA TRP A 53 -48.89 -6.95 -18.56
C TRP A 53 -47.64 -6.62 -19.36
N ASP A 54 -46.69 -5.86 -18.80
CA ASP A 54 -45.38 -5.62 -19.43
C ASP A 54 -44.58 -6.94 -19.61
N ALA A 55 -44.63 -7.84 -18.62
CA ALA A 55 -44.01 -9.17 -18.74
C ALA A 55 -44.68 -10.03 -19.84
N VAL A 56 -46.01 -9.98 -19.94
CA VAL A 56 -46.79 -10.66 -20.99
C VAL A 56 -46.45 -10.10 -22.37
N ASP A 57 -46.36 -8.77 -22.52
CA ASP A 57 -46.04 -8.13 -23.79
C ASP A 57 -44.62 -8.43 -24.24
N LYS A 58 -43.64 -8.44 -23.32
CA LYS A 58 -42.25 -8.85 -23.59
C LYS A 58 -42.12 -10.31 -24.00
N ALA A 59 -43.02 -11.18 -23.53
CA ALA A 59 -43.08 -12.56 -23.99
C ALA A 59 -43.67 -12.71 -25.40
N GLY A 60 -44.15 -11.63 -26.02
CA GLY A 60 -44.81 -11.65 -27.34
C GLY A 60 -46.34 -11.71 -27.26
N GLY A 61 -46.92 -11.31 -26.12
CA GLY A 61 -48.35 -11.30 -25.87
C GLY A 61 -48.86 -12.55 -25.16
N PHE A 62 -50.14 -12.53 -24.80
CA PHE A 62 -50.75 -13.52 -23.89
C PHE A 62 -50.65 -14.98 -24.36
N THR A 63 -50.77 -15.23 -25.67
CA THR A 63 -50.65 -16.59 -26.22
C THR A 63 -49.23 -17.14 -26.07
N ALA A 64 -48.22 -16.31 -26.30
CA ALA A 64 -46.82 -16.70 -26.13
C ALA A 64 -46.48 -16.88 -24.64
N TRP A 65 -47.02 -16.02 -23.78
CA TRP A 65 -46.90 -16.14 -22.32
C TRP A 65 -47.43 -17.48 -21.78
N LEU A 66 -48.62 -17.91 -22.22
CA LEU A 66 -49.19 -19.21 -21.82
C LEU A 66 -48.37 -20.42 -22.31
N GLY A 67 -47.57 -20.25 -23.36
CA GLY A 67 -46.66 -21.26 -23.87
C GLY A 67 -45.37 -21.42 -23.06
N LEU A 68 -45.05 -20.47 -22.18
CA LEU A 68 -43.88 -20.53 -21.31
C LEU A 68 -44.09 -21.52 -20.15
N THR A 69 -43.01 -22.15 -19.71
CA THR A 69 -43.01 -22.90 -18.46
C THR A 69 -43.16 -21.97 -17.26
N HIS A 70 -43.56 -22.53 -16.11
CA HIS A 70 -43.66 -21.76 -14.86
C HIS A 70 -42.35 -21.03 -14.49
N ASN A 71 -41.19 -21.66 -14.72
CA ASN A 71 -39.90 -21.05 -14.42
C ASN A 71 -39.58 -19.87 -15.35
N GLU A 72 -39.97 -19.96 -16.63
CA GLU A 72 -39.80 -18.88 -17.60
C GLU A 72 -40.74 -17.71 -17.31
N GLN A 73 -42.01 -17.99 -16.97
CA GLN A 73 -42.96 -16.97 -16.54
C GLN A 73 -42.45 -16.26 -15.27
N LYS A 74 -41.94 -17.01 -14.29
CA LYS A 74 -41.34 -16.44 -13.09
C LYS A 74 -40.16 -15.53 -13.45
N LEU A 75 -39.24 -15.97 -14.31
CA LEU A 75 -38.09 -15.18 -14.72
C LEU A 75 -38.52 -13.87 -15.42
N GLN A 76 -39.53 -13.92 -16.28
CA GLN A 76 -40.05 -12.72 -16.95
C GLN A 76 -40.71 -11.75 -15.97
N ASN A 77 -41.52 -12.27 -15.03
CA ASN A 77 -42.10 -11.47 -13.96
C ASN A 77 -41.03 -10.83 -13.06
N ASP A 78 -40.00 -11.59 -12.66
CA ASP A 78 -38.90 -11.09 -11.84
C ASP A 78 -38.15 -9.95 -12.58
N ASN A 79 -37.91 -10.10 -13.89
CA ASN A 79 -37.27 -9.07 -14.71
C ASN A 79 -38.13 -7.81 -14.86
N ALA A 80 -39.42 -7.96 -15.16
CA ALA A 80 -40.36 -6.84 -15.29
C ALA A 80 -40.50 -6.09 -13.96
N TYR A 81 -40.57 -6.84 -12.85
CA TYR A 81 -40.60 -6.26 -11.50
C TYR A 81 -39.35 -5.43 -11.20
N LEU A 82 -38.15 -5.94 -11.50
CA LEU A 82 -36.89 -5.21 -11.29
C LEU A 82 -36.81 -3.94 -12.14
N GLU A 83 -37.22 -4.00 -13.42
CA GLU A 83 -37.25 -2.82 -14.29
C GLU A 83 -38.25 -1.77 -13.82
N PHE A 84 -39.43 -2.20 -13.36
CA PHE A 84 -40.42 -1.33 -12.75
C PHE A 84 -39.89 -0.65 -11.49
N CYS A 85 -39.34 -1.42 -10.55
CA CYS A 85 -38.76 -0.88 -9.31
C CYS A 85 -37.66 0.14 -9.62
N LYS A 86 -36.81 -0.15 -10.61
CA LYS A 86 -35.78 0.80 -11.06
C LYS A 86 -36.37 2.11 -11.60
N ARG A 87 -37.46 2.07 -12.37
CA ARG A 87 -38.15 3.26 -12.89
C ARG A 87 -38.78 4.07 -11.75
N LEU A 88 -39.59 3.42 -10.92
CA LEU A 88 -40.26 4.05 -9.78
C LEU A 88 -39.25 4.66 -8.81
N GLY A 89 -38.19 3.93 -8.48
CA GLY A 89 -37.13 4.41 -7.60
C GLY A 89 -36.36 5.59 -8.20
N LYS A 90 -36.16 5.64 -9.52
CA LYS A 90 -35.55 6.80 -10.19
C LYS A 90 -36.46 8.03 -10.16
N GLU A 91 -37.76 7.86 -10.35
CA GLU A 91 -38.74 8.94 -10.20
C GLU A 91 -38.73 9.48 -8.77
N ARG A 92 -38.78 8.58 -7.77
CA ARG A 92 -38.68 8.96 -6.35
C ARG A 92 -37.37 9.65 -6.02
N PHE A 93 -36.25 9.15 -6.54
CA PHE A 93 -34.93 9.76 -6.39
C PHE A 93 -34.89 11.20 -6.94
N ASN A 94 -35.55 11.47 -8.07
CA ASN A 94 -35.58 12.81 -8.66
C ASN A 94 -36.37 13.82 -7.82
N LEU A 95 -37.30 13.35 -7.00
CA LEU A 95 -38.09 14.18 -6.07
C LEU A 95 -37.33 14.50 -4.77
N LEU A 96 -36.22 13.80 -4.48
CA LEU A 96 -35.41 14.07 -3.30
C LEU A 96 -34.74 15.45 -3.38
N SER A 97 -34.49 16.04 -2.22
CA SER A 97 -33.68 17.26 -2.12
C SER A 97 -32.25 17.01 -2.65
N GLU A 98 -31.54 18.08 -3.01
CA GLU A 98 -30.14 17.96 -3.44
C GLU A 98 -29.26 17.25 -2.41
N LYS A 99 -29.46 17.54 -1.12
CA LYS A 99 -28.72 16.91 -0.02
C LYS A 99 -28.96 15.41 0.07
N GLU A 100 -30.21 14.97 -0.04
CA GLU A 100 -30.56 13.54 0.00
C GLU A 100 -30.04 12.80 -1.23
N ARG A 101 -30.11 13.42 -2.41
CA ARG A 101 -29.54 12.87 -3.65
C ARG A 101 -28.04 12.70 -3.56
N ALA A 102 -27.33 13.70 -3.02
CA ALA A 102 -25.90 13.62 -2.79
C ALA A 102 -25.55 12.52 -1.78
N ALA A 103 -26.29 12.43 -0.68
CA ALA A 103 -26.07 11.41 0.35
C ALA A 103 -26.27 9.99 -0.19
N SER A 104 -27.32 9.73 -0.98
CA SER A 104 -27.56 8.39 -1.52
C SER A 104 -26.51 7.99 -2.57
N LYS A 105 -26.02 8.95 -3.36
CA LYS A 105 -24.94 8.75 -4.35
C LYS A 105 -23.53 8.70 -3.73
N LEU A 106 -23.38 9.03 -2.45
CA LEU A 106 -22.07 9.10 -1.80
C LEU A 106 -21.34 7.74 -1.89
N PHE A 107 -20.20 7.73 -2.57
CA PHE A 107 -19.36 6.54 -2.69
C PHE A 107 -17.90 6.96 -2.63
N LEU A 108 -17.25 6.64 -1.52
CA LEU A 108 -15.89 7.08 -1.20
C LEU A 108 -14.88 5.96 -1.47
N TRP A 109 -13.87 6.26 -2.27
CA TRP A 109 -12.68 5.42 -2.38
C TRP A 109 -11.48 6.23 -1.88
N VAL A 110 -10.95 5.80 -0.74
CA VAL A 110 -9.97 6.55 0.05
C VAL A 110 -8.53 6.09 -0.18
N GLY A 111 -8.33 5.02 -0.95
CA GLY A 111 -7.04 4.35 -1.12
C GLY A 111 -6.52 3.70 0.17
N CYS A 112 -5.29 3.20 0.10
CA CYS A 112 -4.64 2.48 1.20
C CYS A 112 -3.81 3.42 2.08
N GLY A 113 -4.04 3.39 3.39
CA GLY A 113 -3.28 4.18 4.36
C GLY A 113 -1.79 3.83 4.37
N MET A 114 -1.43 2.55 4.21
CA MET A 114 -0.02 2.11 4.14
C MET A 114 0.71 2.69 2.93
N HIS A 115 0.03 2.83 1.78
CA HIS A 115 0.63 3.45 0.60
C HIS A 115 0.85 4.95 0.78
N LYS A 116 -0.01 5.63 1.56
CA LYS A 116 0.17 7.05 1.88
C LYS A 116 1.39 7.26 2.77
N GLU A 117 1.54 6.43 3.80
CA GLU A 117 2.72 6.43 4.66
C GLU A 117 3.98 6.17 3.85
N MET A 118 3.99 5.15 2.99
CA MET A 118 5.11 4.85 2.11
C MET A 118 5.50 6.04 1.21
N ASN A 119 4.52 6.77 0.67
CA ASN A 119 4.78 7.95 -0.14
C ASN A 119 5.35 9.11 0.71
N ALA A 120 4.88 9.28 1.94
CA ALA A 120 5.43 10.27 2.87
C ALA A 120 6.88 9.94 3.24
N PHE A 121 7.19 8.67 3.52
CA PHE A 121 8.57 8.20 3.78
C PHE A 121 9.48 8.48 2.58
N LYS A 122 9.02 8.20 1.35
CA LYS A 122 9.78 8.53 0.13
C LYS A 122 10.05 10.03 -0.01
N GLY A 123 9.04 10.86 0.30
CA GLY A 123 9.20 12.30 0.32
C GLY A 123 10.25 12.75 1.34
N ALA A 124 10.23 12.18 2.55
CA ALA A 124 11.22 12.49 3.59
C ALA A 124 12.66 12.13 3.14
N VAL A 125 12.84 10.96 2.53
CA VAL A 125 14.14 10.56 1.95
C VAL A 125 14.57 11.53 0.85
N GLN A 126 13.66 11.91 -0.04
CA GLN A 126 13.97 12.86 -1.11
C GLN A 126 14.40 14.22 -0.55
N SER A 127 13.69 14.75 0.45
CA SER A 127 14.04 16.02 1.09
C SER A 127 15.41 15.94 1.79
N MET A 128 15.75 14.80 2.39
CA MET A 128 17.08 14.57 2.97
C MET A 128 18.17 14.56 1.88
N GLU A 129 17.95 13.88 0.75
CA GLU A 129 18.86 13.90 -0.40
C GLU A 129 19.03 15.30 -1.02
N GLU A 130 17.96 16.11 -1.03
CA GLU A 130 17.98 17.49 -1.49
C GLU A 130 18.74 18.40 -0.52
N TRP A 131 18.56 18.21 0.79
CA TRP A 131 19.28 18.97 1.82
C TRP A 131 20.79 18.88 1.66
N TRP A 132 21.34 17.69 1.40
CA TRP A 132 22.78 17.53 1.14
C TRP A 132 23.28 18.29 -0.09
N LYS A 133 22.44 18.47 -1.11
CA LYS A 133 22.80 19.23 -2.32
C LYS A 133 22.81 20.74 -2.04
N GLU A 134 21.88 21.21 -1.21
CA GLU A 134 21.78 22.63 -0.83
C GLU A 134 22.86 23.04 0.18
N ASN A 135 23.36 22.08 0.97
CA ASN A 135 24.35 22.32 2.02
C ASN A 135 25.75 21.86 1.59
N GLU A 136 26.28 22.43 0.50
CA GLU A 136 27.56 22.05 -0.11
C GLU A 136 28.79 22.11 0.83
N ARG A 137 28.68 22.79 1.98
CA ARG A 137 29.72 22.87 3.00
C ARG A 137 29.83 21.60 3.83
N GLU A 138 28.76 20.84 3.93
CA GLU A 138 28.71 19.57 4.66
C GLU A 138 29.15 18.42 3.76
N LYS A 139 29.83 17.44 4.35
CA LYS A 139 30.26 16.26 3.60
C LYS A 139 29.05 15.32 3.44
N PRO A 140 28.60 15.01 2.22
CA PRO A 140 27.48 14.10 2.04
C PRO A 140 27.88 12.65 2.36
N PRO A 141 26.90 11.75 2.53
CA PRO A 141 27.13 10.33 2.73
C PRO A 141 28.05 9.71 1.67
N CYS A 142 28.91 8.79 2.13
CA CYS A 142 29.84 8.10 1.25
C CYS A 142 29.11 7.29 0.17
N LYS A 143 29.71 7.20 -1.02
CA LYS A 143 29.17 6.41 -2.13
C LYS A 143 29.45 4.92 -1.91
N LEU A 144 28.40 4.11 -1.85
CA LEU A 144 28.49 2.66 -1.68
C LEU A 144 28.50 1.98 -3.06
N MET A 145 29.64 2.07 -3.74
CA MET A 145 29.79 1.67 -5.14
C MET A 145 29.71 0.15 -5.33
N ASN A 146 29.07 -0.29 -6.42
CA ASN A 146 29.23 -1.68 -6.86
C ASN A 146 30.68 -1.94 -7.31
N ARG A 147 31.06 -3.20 -7.50
CA ARG A 147 32.44 -3.60 -7.82
C ARG A 147 32.98 -2.91 -9.08
N ASP A 148 32.16 -2.83 -10.13
CA ASP A 148 32.59 -2.34 -11.42
C ASP A 148 32.72 -0.80 -11.39
N ASN A 149 31.80 -0.10 -10.73
CA ASN A 149 31.87 1.34 -10.49
C ASN A 149 33.07 1.70 -9.61
N ARG A 150 33.38 0.89 -8.60
CA ARG A 150 34.58 1.09 -7.76
C ARG A 150 35.84 0.98 -8.61
N ALA A 151 35.98 -0.08 -9.39
CA ALA A 151 37.13 -0.28 -10.27
C ALA A 151 37.27 0.86 -11.30
N ALA A 152 36.15 1.33 -11.85
CA ALA A 152 36.13 2.49 -12.74
C ALA A 152 36.57 3.78 -12.03
N ALA A 153 36.09 4.05 -10.82
CA ALA A 153 36.47 5.23 -10.04
C ALA A 153 37.95 5.20 -9.63
N GLU A 154 38.49 4.03 -9.28
CA GLU A 154 39.91 3.83 -8.93
C GLU A 154 40.84 3.96 -10.15
N SER A 155 40.33 3.80 -11.37
CA SER A 155 41.12 3.89 -12.61
C SER A 155 41.57 5.32 -12.99
N GLY A 156 41.12 6.35 -12.25
CA GLY A 156 41.55 7.75 -12.43
C GLY A 156 40.59 8.61 -13.26
N SER A 157 41.03 9.81 -13.69
CA SER A 157 40.19 10.87 -14.27
C SER A 157 39.71 10.63 -15.71
N SER A 158 38.95 9.55 -15.93
CA SER A 158 38.22 9.28 -17.18
C SER A 158 36.75 9.70 -17.07
N GLU A 159 36.07 9.88 -18.21
CA GLU A 159 34.60 10.05 -18.22
C GLU A 159 33.90 8.89 -17.50
N ALA A 160 34.45 7.68 -17.59
CA ALA A 160 33.93 6.50 -16.92
C ALA A 160 34.01 6.61 -15.39
N ALA A 161 35.08 7.18 -14.83
CA ALA A 161 35.20 7.40 -13.40
C ALA A 161 34.21 8.46 -12.90
N THR A 162 34.10 9.59 -13.60
CA THR A 162 33.11 10.63 -13.28
C THR A 162 31.69 10.07 -13.30
N GLN A 163 31.37 9.29 -14.33
CA GLN A 163 30.07 8.62 -14.45
C GLN A 163 29.85 7.62 -13.31
N ALA A 164 30.86 6.83 -12.94
CA ALA A 164 30.78 5.86 -11.86
C ALA A 164 30.46 6.52 -10.51
N VAL A 165 31.06 7.68 -10.22
CA VAL A 165 30.72 8.48 -9.02
C VAL A 165 29.29 9.00 -9.10
N ALA A 166 28.90 9.56 -10.25
CA ALA A 166 27.59 10.20 -10.43
C ALA A 166 26.41 9.21 -10.28
N VAL A 167 26.53 8.00 -10.82
CA VAL A 167 25.45 6.99 -10.76
C VAL A 167 25.44 6.18 -9.46
N SER A 168 26.52 6.25 -8.67
CA SER A 168 26.59 5.53 -7.41
C SER A 168 25.75 6.22 -6.34
N LYS A 169 25.02 5.39 -5.58
CA LYS A 169 24.21 5.84 -4.44
C LYS A 169 24.99 5.66 -3.13
N GLY A 170 24.62 6.43 -2.13
CA GLY A 170 25.19 6.40 -0.78
C GLY A 170 24.08 6.54 0.25
N GLY A 171 24.47 6.72 1.51
CA GLY A 171 23.52 7.04 2.58
C GLY A 171 22.71 5.86 3.08
N ALA A 172 21.80 6.17 4.00
CA ALA A 172 21.09 5.20 4.83
C ALA A 172 20.20 4.25 4.01
N ILE A 173 19.49 4.75 3.01
CA ILE A 173 18.64 3.91 2.15
C ILE A 173 19.50 2.92 1.38
N LYS A 174 20.64 3.36 0.84
CA LYS A 174 21.52 2.44 0.13
C LYS A 174 22.14 1.44 1.10
N LEU A 175 22.59 1.88 2.27
CA LEU A 175 23.17 1.00 3.28
C LEU A 175 22.18 -0.08 3.74
N THR A 176 20.94 0.29 4.05
CA THR A 176 19.90 -0.67 4.47
C THR A 176 19.45 -1.62 3.35
N GLU A 177 19.47 -1.19 2.09
CA GLU A 177 19.30 -2.07 0.93
C GLU A 177 20.43 -3.12 0.84
N LEU A 178 21.68 -2.70 1.00
CA LEU A 178 22.83 -3.61 1.00
C LEU A 178 22.79 -4.54 2.23
N ALA A 179 22.34 -4.03 3.38
CA ALA A 179 22.19 -4.81 4.61
C ALA A 179 21.19 -5.95 4.42
N GLY A 180 20.05 -5.70 3.79
CA GLY A 180 19.12 -6.78 3.41
C GLY A 180 19.74 -7.74 2.42
N ALA A 181 20.49 -7.26 1.42
CA ALA A 181 21.15 -8.13 0.47
C ALA A 181 22.23 -9.03 1.10
N VAL A 182 22.91 -8.58 2.16
CA VAL A 182 23.90 -9.37 2.92
C VAL A 182 23.22 -10.28 3.93
N PHE A 183 22.38 -9.71 4.80
CA PHE A 183 21.83 -10.38 5.97
C PHE A 183 20.54 -11.11 5.64
N HIS A 184 19.53 -10.46 5.06
CA HIS A 184 18.21 -11.06 4.79
C HIS A 184 17.85 -11.04 3.30
N HIS A 185 18.63 -11.78 2.51
CA HIS A 185 18.47 -11.80 1.06
C HIS A 185 17.23 -12.61 0.64
N LYS A 186 16.51 -12.16 -0.40
CA LYS A 186 15.31 -12.85 -0.95
C LYS A 186 15.54 -14.32 -1.32
N ASP A 187 16.74 -14.62 -1.83
CA ASP A 187 17.22 -15.99 -2.02
C ASP A 187 17.94 -16.43 -0.74
N LYS A 188 17.29 -17.33 0.01
CA LYS A 188 17.77 -17.87 1.29
C LYS A 188 19.15 -18.54 1.20
N LYS A 189 19.61 -18.93 0.01
CA LYS A 189 20.95 -19.53 -0.19
C LYS A 189 22.07 -18.49 -0.27
N LYS A 190 21.75 -17.21 -0.49
CA LYS A 190 22.74 -16.14 -0.70
C LYS A 190 22.91 -15.22 0.50
N GLY A 191 21.88 -15.09 1.33
CA GLY A 191 21.91 -14.26 2.52
C GLY A 191 22.62 -14.92 3.71
N GLN A 192 22.92 -14.12 4.72
CA GLN A 192 23.59 -14.54 5.96
C GLN A 192 22.63 -14.61 7.17
N GLN A 193 21.32 -14.72 6.93
CA GLN A 193 20.29 -14.59 7.99
C GLN A 193 20.45 -15.61 9.10
N ASP A 194 20.79 -16.85 8.77
CA ASP A 194 21.05 -17.89 9.76
C ASP A 194 22.33 -17.58 10.56
N THR A 195 23.38 -17.07 9.89
CA THR A 195 24.62 -16.65 10.56
C THR A 195 24.34 -15.49 11.53
N VAL A 196 23.60 -14.47 11.11
CA VAL A 196 23.16 -13.35 11.97
C VAL A 196 22.43 -13.90 13.19
N LYS A 197 21.46 -14.79 12.98
CA LYS A 197 20.62 -15.35 14.04
C LYS A 197 21.43 -16.13 15.08
N TYR A 198 22.30 -17.04 14.64
CA TYR A 198 23.12 -17.86 15.55
C TYR A 198 24.20 -17.05 16.24
N PHE A 199 24.84 -16.11 15.52
CA PHE A 199 25.86 -15.26 16.10
C PHE A 199 25.27 -14.29 17.12
N ALA A 200 24.10 -13.71 16.85
CA ALA A 200 23.35 -12.89 17.82
C ALA A 200 22.97 -13.71 19.05
N GLN A 201 22.48 -14.94 18.88
CA GLN A 201 22.17 -15.82 20.02
C GLN A 201 23.40 -16.09 20.90
N HIS A 202 24.60 -16.17 20.29
CA HIS A 202 25.84 -16.38 21.01
C HIS A 202 26.36 -15.12 21.71
N VAL A 203 26.34 -13.97 21.03
CA VAL A 203 26.94 -12.71 21.52
C VAL A 203 25.97 -11.91 22.39
N LEU A 204 24.70 -11.85 22.00
CA LEU A 204 23.65 -11.02 22.63
C LEU A 204 22.68 -11.86 23.49
N GLY A 205 22.79 -13.19 23.47
CA GLY A 205 21.89 -14.09 24.21
C GLY A 205 20.49 -14.21 23.61
N MET A 206 20.23 -13.57 22.45
CA MET A 206 18.95 -13.63 21.75
C MET A 206 19.13 -13.64 20.23
N PRO A 207 18.24 -14.31 19.48
CA PRO A 207 18.35 -14.37 18.03
C PRO A 207 17.85 -13.06 17.40
N ILE A 208 18.58 -12.56 16.41
CA ILE A 208 18.14 -11.42 15.58
C ILE A 208 17.60 -11.93 14.25
N VAL A 209 16.44 -11.38 13.83
CA VAL A 209 15.93 -11.49 12.45
C VAL A 209 16.08 -10.12 11.81
N PHE A 210 16.95 -10.00 10.81
CA PHE A 210 17.19 -8.70 10.19
C PHE A 210 15.95 -8.28 9.38
N PRO A 211 15.59 -6.99 9.35
CA PRO A 211 14.44 -6.51 8.57
C PRO A 211 14.54 -6.85 7.07
N ASP A 212 13.43 -7.24 6.47
CA ASP A 212 13.37 -7.77 5.10
C ASP A 212 13.35 -6.66 4.03
N THR A 213 14.47 -5.94 3.91
CA THR A 213 14.61 -4.87 2.90
C THR A 213 14.70 -5.37 1.46
N SER A 214 14.84 -6.68 1.27
CA SER A 214 14.82 -7.31 -0.05
C SER A 214 13.41 -7.44 -0.64
N ASN A 215 12.36 -7.43 0.19
CA ASN A 215 10.97 -7.68 -0.22
C ASN A 215 10.05 -6.45 0.01
N ILE A 216 10.19 -5.45 -0.89
CA ILE A 216 9.21 -4.41 -1.33
C ILE A 216 8.50 -3.53 -0.27
N GLN A 217 8.78 -3.65 1.03
CA GLN A 217 8.03 -2.90 2.04
C GLN A 217 8.84 -1.73 2.58
N TYR A 218 8.76 -0.53 1.97
CA TYR A 218 9.62 0.63 2.33
C TYR A 218 9.78 0.93 3.84
N HIS A 219 8.78 0.63 4.68
CA HIS A 219 8.90 0.76 6.14
C HIS A 219 10.04 -0.09 6.75
N CYS A 220 10.41 -1.20 6.11
CA CYS A 220 11.52 -2.06 6.51
C CYS A 220 12.87 -1.33 6.50
N HIS A 221 13.03 -0.24 5.75
CA HIS A 221 14.23 0.58 5.82
C HIS A 221 14.30 1.35 7.15
N GLY A 222 13.16 1.78 7.69
CA GLY A 222 13.06 2.35 9.03
C GLY A 222 13.41 1.35 10.13
N ASP A 223 12.89 0.12 10.01
CA ASP A 223 13.23 -0.98 10.90
C ASP A 223 14.72 -1.34 10.80
N ALA A 224 15.25 -1.46 9.57
CA ALA A 224 16.66 -1.79 9.33
C ALA A 224 17.59 -0.70 9.88
N SER A 225 17.23 0.58 9.72
CA SER A 225 17.98 1.67 10.33
C SER A 225 18.01 1.54 11.85
N SER A 226 16.86 1.28 12.46
CA SER A 226 16.75 1.12 13.91
C SER A 226 17.58 -0.07 14.41
N GLU A 227 17.51 -1.21 13.71
CA GLU A 227 18.28 -2.42 14.02
C GLU A 227 19.80 -2.19 13.92
N LEU A 228 20.28 -1.56 12.83
CA LEU A 228 21.69 -1.26 12.65
C LEU A 228 22.23 -0.28 13.71
N LEU A 229 21.42 0.66 14.18
CA LEU A 229 21.80 1.61 15.23
C LEU A 229 21.81 0.97 16.62
N VAL A 230 20.80 0.17 16.95
CA VAL A 230 20.68 -0.47 18.27
C VAL A 230 21.76 -1.54 18.46
N ASN A 231 22.03 -2.33 17.41
CA ASN A 231 23.01 -3.42 17.44
C ASN A 231 24.29 -3.07 16.67
N TYR A 232 24.68 -1.79 16.68
CA TYR A 232 25.79 -1.23 15.89
C TYR A 232 27.11 -2.02 16.05
N ASP A 233 27.58 -2.19 17.29
CA ASP A 233 28.83 -2.91 17.57
C ASP A 233 28.75 -4.40 17.16
N PHE A 234 27.55 -4.99 17.29
CA PHE A 234 27.31 -6.37 16.87
C PHE A 234 27.54 -6.56 15.37
N TYR A 235 27.11 -5.62 14.53
CA TYR A 235 27.30 -5.73 13.08
C TYR A 235 28.77 -5.60 12.66
N PHE A 236 29.59 -4.81 13.38
CA PHE A 236 31.05 -4.82 13.17
C PHE A 236 31.66 -6.17 13.51
N MET A 237 31.38 -6.70 14.71
CA MET A 237 31.88 -8.00 15.13
C MET A 237 31.47 -9.12 14.17
N LEU A 238 30.22 -9.09 13.69
CA LEU A 238 29.71 -10.05 12.71
C LEU A 238 30.48 -9.96 11.39
N LEU A 239 30.64 -8.76 10.83
CA LEU A 239 31.35 -8.57 9.56
C LEU A 239 32.81 -9.02 9.67
N GLU A 240 33.50 -8.66 10.75
CA GLU A 240 34.87 -9.07 11.01
C GLU A 240 35.01 -10.59 11.15
N MET A 241 34.12 -11.24 11.89
CA MET A 241 34.09 -12.70 11.99
C MET A 241 33.87 -13.37 10.62
N VAL A 242 32.95 -12.82 9.82
CA VAL A 242 32.69 -13.31 8.46
C VAL A 242 33.90 -13.13 7.55
N ARG A 243 34.64 -12.02 7.67
CA ARG A 243 35.91 -11.80 6.97
C ARG A 243 36.97 -12.82 7.38
N ASP A 244 37.18 -13.00 8.68
CA ASP A 244 38.26 -13.81 9.23
C ASP A 244 38.05 -15.31 8.96
N LYS A 245 36.79 -15.75 8.83
CA LYS A 245 36.45 -17.13 8.44
C LYS A 245 36.79 -17.45 6.98
N LYS A 246 36.99 -16.45 6.12
CA LYS A 246 37.32 -16.67 4.70
C LYS A 246 38.81 -16.98 4.56
N GLY A 247 39.14 -17.94 3.69
CA GLY A 247 40.54 -18.30 3.43
C GLY A 247 41.42 -17.13 2.94
N ALA A 248 40.82 -16.13 2.29
CA ALA A 248 41.52 -14.92 1.87
C ALA A 248 41.63 -13.84 2.96
N GLY A 249 40.83 -13.92 4.03
CA GLY A 249 40.81 -12.90 5.09
C GLY A 249 40.35 -11.51 4.64
N THR A 250 39.61 -11.40 3.52
CA THR A 250 39.19 -10.14 2.92
C THR A 250 37.69 -10.01 2.80
N PHE A 251 37.19 -8.77 2.86
CA PHE A 251 35.80 -8.46 2.58
C PHE A 251 35.48 -8.64 1.10
N THR A 252 34.28 -9.13 0.81
CA THR A 252 33.66 -8.94 -0.51
C THR A 252 33.32 -7.45 -0.72
N ASN A 253 33.12 -7.00 -1.96
CA ASN A 253 32.71 -5.61 -2.21
C ASN A 253 31.44 -5.21 -1.44
N LEU A 254 30.51 -6.15 -1.28
CA LEU A 254 29.24 -5.91 -0.59
C LEU A 254 29.44 -5.72 0.93
N GLU A 255 30.22 -6.59 1.55
CA GLU A 255 30.57 -6.48 2.97
C GLU A 255 31.45 -5.26 3.25
N LEU A 256 32.37 -4.93 2.33
CA LEU A 256 33.19 -3.72 2.45
C LEU A 256 32.30 -2.47 2.40
N ASN A 257 31.32 -2.40 1.49
CA ASN A 257 30.35 -1.31 1.48
C ASN A 257 29.55 -1.22 2.78
N MET A 258 29.13 -2.35 3.34
CA MET A 258 28.46 -2.36 4.64
C MET A 258 29.36 -1.81 5.75
N TYR A 259 30.60 -2.31 5.82
CA TYR A 259 31.59 -1.90 6.81
C TYR A 259 31.92 -0.41 6.69
N THR A 260 32.19 0.08 5.47
CA THR A 260 32.46 1.50 5.20
C THR A 260 31.25 2.39 5.50
N GLY A 261 30.06 1.99 5.08
CA GLY A 261 28.85 2.78 5.32
C GLY A 261 28.48 2.88 6.80
N LEU A 262 28.73 1.84 7.60
CA LEU A 262 28.56 1.89 9.05
C LEU A 262 29.57 2.80 9.75
N GLN A 263 30.74 3.07 9.15
CA GLN A 263 31.73 3.99 9.71
C GLN A 263 31.52 5.45 9.27
N ASP A 264 30.67 5.68 8.27
CA ASP A 264 30.46 6.99 7.67
C ASP A 264 29.45 7.82 8.46
N THR A 265 29.92 8.85 9.17
CA THR A 265 29.10 9.67 10.06
C THR A 265 27.85 10.26 9.38
N PRO A 266 27.92 10.86 8.16
CA PRO A 266 26.71 11.34 7.49
C PRO A 266 25.71 10.22 7.17
N THR A 267 26.19 9.02 6.83
CA THR A 267 25.31 7.84 6.67
C THR A 267 24.63 7.46 7.98
N ILE A 268 25.34 7.51 9.12
CA ILE A 268 24.75 7.26 10.44
C ILE A 268 23.71 8.33 10.81
N GLU A 269 23.96 9.60 10.50
CA GLU A 269 22.99 10.69 10.71
C GLU A 269 21.70 10.45 9.93
N GLU A 270 21.79 10.02 8.67
CA GLU A 270 20.62 9.62 7.89
C GLU A 270 19.89 8.41 8.49
N LEU A 271 20.62 7.40 8.99
CA LEU A 271 20.00 6.25 9.67
C LEU A 271 19.22 6.71 10.90
N CYS A 272 19.77 7.63 11.69
CA CYS A 272 19.11 8.22 12.85
C CYS A 272 17.83 8.97 12.45
N ALA A 273 17.88 9.81 11.40
CA ALA A 273 16.73 10.56 10.92
C ALA A 273 15.61 9.62 10.44
N ILE A 274 15.96 8.60 9.66
CA ILE A 274 15.03 7.60 9.15
C ILE A 274 14.43 6.75 10.28
N SER A 275 15.25 6.31 11.24
CA SER A 275 14.79 5.56 12.42
C SER A 275 13.82 6.40 13.23
N LEU A 276 14.16 7.67 13.50
CA LEU A 276 13.29 8.59 14.24
C LEU A 276 11.96 8.80 13.54
N TYR A 277 11.94 9.05 12.22
CA TYR A 277 10.71 9.14 11.44
C TYR A 277 9.88 7.86 11.55
N SER A 278 10.52 6.69 11.41
CA SER A 278 9.84 5.41 11.50
C SER A 278 9.18 5.19 12.87
N GLN A 279 9.91 5.45 13.96
CA GLN A 279 9.43 5.29 15.33
C GLN A 279 8.38 6.32 15.74
N SER A 280 8.49 7.57 15.27
CA SER A 280 7.61 8.67 15.67
C SER A 280 6.39 8.87 14.77
N VAL A 281 6.49 8.52 13.49
CA VAL A 281 5.44 8.75 12.48
C VAL A 281 4.92 7.43 11.93
N THR A 282 5.78 6.62 11.30
CA THR A 282 5.37 5.41 10.58
C THR A 282 4.65 4.43 11.50
N HIS A 283 5.30 3.94 12.56
CA HIS A 283 4.69 2.92 13.41
C HIS A 283 3.42 3.42 14.14
N PRO A 284 3.40 4.63 14.75
CA PRO A 284 2.16 5.15 15.35
C PRO A 284 1.03 5.32 14.33
N TYR A 285 1.33 5.81 13.13
CA TYR A 285 0.35 5.96 12.06
C TYR A 285 -0.19 4.60 11.62
N LEU A 286 0.70 3.64 11.29
CA LEU A 286 0.32 2.29 10.89
C LEU A 286 -0.52 1.59 11.96
N ARG A 287 -0.11 1.70 13.23
CA ARG A 287 -0.88 1.16 14.36
C ARG A 287 -2.25 1.80 14.48
N THR A 288 -2.37 3.10 14.22
CA THR A 288 -3.65 3.81 14.30
C THR A 288 -4.59 3.43 13.16
N ILE A 289 -4.09 3.32 11.93
CA ILE A 289 -4.91 2.95 10.76
C ILE A 289 -5.26 1.46 10.72
N GLN A 290 -4.42 0.59 11.31
CA GLN A 290 -4.69 -0.84 11.43
C GLN A 290 -5.57 -1.13 12.66
N GLY A 291 -5.42 -0.36 13.74
CA GLY A 291 -6.23 -0.35 14.95
C GLY A 291 -6.07 -1.59 15.84
N PRO A 292 -5.95 -1.46 17.17
CA PRO A 292 -6.00 -2.61 18.10
C PRO A 292 -7.41 -3.22 18.23
N GLU A 293 -8.46 -2.51 17.81
CA GLU A 293 -9.85 -2.93 18.01
C GLU A 293 -10.58 -3.45 16.77
N GLY A 294 -9.92 -3.60 15.61
CA GLY A 294 -10.53 -4.17 14.40
C GLY A 294 -11.84 -3.51 13.96
N ASN A 295 -11.81 -2.72 12.89
CA ASN A 295 -13.00 -2.17 12.20
C ASN A 295 -13.72 -0.94 12.83
N LYS A 296 -13.17 -0.24 13.83
CA LYS A 296 -13.87 0.95 14.40
C LYS A 296 -13.50 2.31 13.79
N THR A 297 -12.39 2.43 13.09
CA THR A 297 -11.97 3.70 12.48
C THR A 297 -12.27 3.67 10.99
N ASN A 298 -13.23 4.48 10.52
CA ASN A 298 -13.42 4.62 9.07
C ASN A 298 -12.37 5.56 8.51
N ALA A 299 -12.02 5.38 7.24
CA ALA A 299 -11.04 6.24 6.59
C ALA A 299 -11.38 7.75 6.58
N PRO A 300 -12.65 8.18 6.46
CA PRO A 300 -13.00 9.60 6.61
C PRO A 300 -12.69 10.16 8.00
N ASP A 301 -12.63 9.31 9.03
CA ASP A 301 -12.34 9.71 10.41
C ASP A 301 -10.83 9.97 10.65
N LEU A 302 -9.98 9.71 9.65
CA LEU A 302 -8.53 9.90 9.76
C LEU A 302 -8.09 11.37 9.60
N GLY A 303 -8.99 12.29 9.22
CA GLY A 303 -8.65 13.71 9.03
C GLY A 303 -7.93 14.35 10.23
N PRO A 304 -8.46 14.24 11.47
CA PRO A 304 -7.78 14.75 12.66
C PRO A 304 -6.42 14.10 12.93
N LEU A 305 -6.22 12.83 12.54
CA LEU A 305 -4.92 12.18 12.64
C LEU A 305 -3.94 12.83 11.66
N HIS A 306 -4.34 13.01 10.40
CA HIS A 306 -3.49 13.62 9.36
C HIS A 306 -3.11 15.06 9.71
N ASN A 307 -4.03 15.84 10.28
CA ASN A 307 -3.74 17.22 10.71
C ASN A 307 -2.73 17.33 11.85
N ARG A 308 -2.47 16.26 12.62
CA ARG A 308 -1.44 16.25 13.67
C ARG A 308 -0.06 15.85 13.16
N LEU A 309 0.02 15.34 11.93
CA LEU A 309 1.25 14.86 11.29
C LEU A 309 1.85 15.88 10.31
N ILE A 310 1.12 16.97 10.03
CA ILE A 310 1.53 18.12 9.22
C ILE A 310 1.88 19.25 10.18
#